data_AF-A0AAW6DDT8-F1
#
_entry.id   AF-A0AAW6DDT8-F1
#
_cell.length_a   1.000
_cell.length_b   1.000
_cell.length_c   1.000
_cell.angle_alpha   90.00
_cell.angle_beta   90.00
_cell.angle_gamma   90.00
#
_symmetry.space_group_name_H-M   'P 1'
#
loop_
_entity.id
_entity.type
_entity.pdbx_description
1 polymer ?
#
loop_
_entity_poly.entity_id
_entity_poly.type
_entity_poly.pdbx_seq_one_letter_code
_entity_poly.pdbx_strand_id
1 'polypeptide(L)'
;MIDLQKMVPQAEEAVALDWYQDEDGYTEIGNAVHDIKYKYIYDNKFLYPEEANYLINYLVEQLLPHVSGCDAILPIPSFNPLHQDNPTGDLKIMYKIATCLSEVSKIPVYFNILEKTSPNQAKTLQINANDYSANILPNHVNRVLLIDDLFGKGNTANYCINALKNYNPNIFVRFISLTKNKFGGIHNKIICSLLSDGEPKMAKNKKECIKLHFKLNANDKVVWIWEGNSHYQEVKNAYINREFGKTFEFYMYEKSNGYWQIDDA
;
A
#
# COMPACT_ATOMS: atom_id res chain seq x y z
N MET A 1 4.01 -14.20 7.73
CA MET A 1 2.93 -14.03 6.73
C MET A 1 1.64 -13.59 7.39
N ILE A 2 0.91 -12.71 6.71
CA ILE A 2 -0.32 -12.07 7.16
C ILE A 2 -1.43 -12.45 6.19
N ASP A 3 -2.53 -13.00 6.70
CA ASP A 3 -3.70 -13.36 5.91
C ASP A 3 -4.43 -12.10 5.40
N LEU A 4 -4.61 -12.02 4.08
CA LEU A 4 -5.31 -10.93 3.39
C LEU A 4 -6.65 -11.38 2.79
N GLN A 5 -7.07 -12.63 2.95
CA GLN A 5 -8.21 -13.23 2.25
C GLN A 5 -9.52 -12.44 2.46
N LYS A 6 -9.74 -11.94 3.67
CA LYS A 6 -10.92 -11.09 3.98
C LYS A 6 -10.90 -9.74 3.25
N MET A 7 -9.71 -9.22 2.92
CA MET A 7 -9.52 -7.93 2.26
C MET A 7 -9.49 -8.05 0.73
N VAL A 8 -9.11 -9.23 0.22
CA VAL A 8 -9.02 -9.55 -1.21
C VAL A 8 -9.81 -10.84 -1.50
N PRO A 9 -11.14 -10.85 -1.28
CA PRO A 9 -11.94 -12.07 -1.38
C PRO A 9 -12.06 -12.60 -2.81
N GLN A 10 -11.65 -11.83 -3.82
CA GLN A 10 -11.68 -12.23 -5.22
C GLN A 10 -10.50 -13.09 -5.63
N ALA A 11 -9.42 -13.12 -4.84
CA ALA A 11 -8.34 -14.07 -5.02
C ALA A 11 -8.68 -15.40 -4.33
N GLU A 12 -8.18 -16.51 -4.87
CA GLU A 12 -8.29 -17.82 -4.23
C GLU A 12 -7.32 -17.96 -3.05
N GLU A 13 -6.18 -17.26 -3.11
CA GLU A 13 -5.22 -17.14 -2.00
C GLU A 13 -4.74 -15.69 -1.93
N ALA A 14 -4.72 -15.09 -0.74
CA ALA A 14 -4.21 -13.73 -0.56
C ALA A 14 -3.40 -13.60 0.74
N VAL A 15 -2.12 -13.26 0.63
CA VAL A 15 -1.22 -13.05 1.78
C VAL A 15 -0.28 -11.86 1.59
N ALA A 16 0.20 -11.29 2.70
CA ALA A 16 1.43 -10.50 2.71
C ALA A 16 2.54 -11.29 3.41
N LEU A 17 3.77 -11.22 2.91
CA LEU A 17 4.88 -11.97 3.52
C LEU A 17 5.19 -11.43 4.91
N ASP A 18 5.22 -10.11 5.06
CA ASP A 18 5.55 -9.45 6.31
C ASP A 18 4.89 -8.07 6.46
N TRP A 19 5.05 -7.42 7.61
CA TRP A 19 4.69 -6.01 7.79
C TRP A 19 5.70 -5.11 7.07
N TYR A 20 5.25 -3.96 6.57
CA TYR A 20 6.16 -2.95 6.04
C TYR A 20 6.96 -2.29 7.16
N GLN A 21 6.26 -1.99 8.25
CA GLN A 21 6.81 -1.54 9.53
C GLN A 21 5.99 -2.18 10.66
N ASP A 22 6.66 -2.51 11.75
CA ASP A 22 6.06 -2.94 13.01
C ASP A 22 6.35 -1.92 14.14
N GLU A 23 6.32 -2.37 15.40
CA GLU A 23 6.53 -1.48 16.56
C GLU A 23 8.00 -1.07 16.73
N ASP A 24 8.94 -1.83 16.15
CA ASP A 24 10.38 -1.59 16.27
C ASP A 24 10.98 -0.92 15.02
N GLY A 25 10.14 -0.63 14.01
CA GLY A 25 10.50 0.07 12.79
C GLY A 25 10.24 -0.75 11.53
N TYR A 26 11.07 -0.57 10.50
CA TYR A 26 10.99 -1.40 9.29
C TYR A 26 11.42 -2.83 9.59
N THR A 27 10.64 -3.82 9.15
CA THR A 27 11.05 -5.22 9.20
C THR A 27 12.16 -5.49 8.17
N GLU A 28 12.71 -6.71 8.11
CA GLU A 28 13.74 -7.05 7.11
C GLU A 28 13.22 -6.89 5.67
N ILE A 29 12.05 -7.47 5.36
CA ILE A 29 11.39 -7.32 4.05
C ILE A 29 10.96 -5.85 3.84
N GLY A 30 10.46 -5.20 4.90
CA GLY A 30 10.11 -3.78 4.90
C GLY A 30 11.28 -2.87 4.50
N ASN A 31 12.45 -3.08 5.11
CA ASN A 31 13.69 -2.37 4.81
C ASN A 31 14.15 -2.62 3.37
N ALA A 32 14.14 -3.88 2.91
CA ALA A 32 14.54 -4.19 1.54
C ALA A 32 13.64 -3.46 0.52
N VAL A 33 12.32 -3.50 0.71
CA VAL A 33 11.37 -2.75 -0.14
C VAL A 33 11.60 -1.24 -0.07
N HIS A 34 11.76 -0.69 1.14
CA HIS A 34 12.02 0.72 1.36
C HIS A 34 13.31 1.18 0.68
N ASP A 35 14.40 0.45 0.87
CA ASP A 35 15.73 0.86 0.43
C ASP A 35 15.87 0.81 -1.08
N ILE A 36 15.34 -0.24 -1.73
CA ILE A 36 15.30 -0.26 -3.20
C ILE A 36 14.49 0.94 -3.72
N LYS A 37 13.37 1.28 -3.07
CA LYS A 37 12.44 2.32 -3.54
C LYS A 37 12.91 3.75 -3.33
N TYR A 38 13.61 4.01 -2.23
CA TYR A 38 13.91 5.38 -1.81
C TYR A 38 15.40 5.68 -1.63
N LYS A 39 16.26 4.66 -1.46
CA LYS A 39 17.72 4.86 -1.35
C LYS A 39 18.43 4.55 -2.66
N TYR A 40 18.07 3.43 -3.29
CA TYR A 40 18.83 2.91 -4.42
C TYR A 40 18.30 3.33 -5.78
N ILE A 41 17.01 3.70 -5.90
CA ILE A 41 16.46 4.25 -7.14
C ILE A 41 16.40 5.77 -7.06
N TYR A 42 17.11 6.42 -7.98
CA TYR A 42 17.03 7.87 -8.22
C TYR A 42 16.93 8.12 -9.72
N ASP A 43 16.00 8.99 -10.15
CA ASP A 43 15.71 9.25 -11.57
C ASP A 43 15.59 7.96 -12.41
N ASN A 44 14.89 6.95 -11.87
CA ASN A 44 14.69 5.64 -12.49
C ASN A 44 15.97 4.83 -12.76
N LYS A 45 17.06 5.10 -12.04
CA LYS A 45 18.34 4.37 -12.15
C LYS A 45 18.81 3.91 -10.78
N PHE A 46 19.50 2.76 -10.75
CA PHE A 46 20.16 2.30 -9.54
C PHE A 46 21.44 3.09 -9.30
N LEU A 47 21.51 3.82 -8.19
CA LEU A 47 22.72 4.51 -7.74
C LEU A 47 23.80 3.50 -7.33
N TYR A 48 23.37 2.39 -6.70
CA TYR A 48 24.24 1.32 -6.21
C TYR A 48 23.69 -0.05 -6.68
N PRO A 49 24.01 -0.48 -7.92
CA PRO A 49 23.38 -1.65 -8.54
C PRO A 49 23.63 -2.97 -7.80
N GLU A 50 24.83 -3.17 -7.23
CA GLU A 50 25.17 -4.41 -6.53
C GLU A 50 24.32 -4.61 -5.27
N GLU A 51 24.19 -3.54 -4.46
CA GLU A 51 23.38 -3.53 -3.24
C GLU A 51 21.89 -3.67 -3.57
N ALA A 52 21.41 -2.98 -4.61
CA ALA A 52 20.05 -3.13 -5.10
C ALA A 52 19.77 -4.57 -5.58
N ASN A 53 20.71 -5.19 -6.31
CA ASN A 53 20.58 -6.57 -6.77
C ASN A 53 20.59 -7.57 -5.61
N TYR A 54 21.41 -7.33 -4.59
CA TYR A 54 21.40 -8.15 -3.37
C TYR A 54 20.02 -8.14 -2.70
N LEU A 55 19.42 -6.95 -2.51
CA LEU A 55 18.10 -6.84 -1.92
C LEU A 55 16.99 -7.42 -2.82
N ILE A 56 17.09 -7.27 -4.15
CA ILE A 56 16.17 -7.92 -5.09
C ILE A 56 16.25 -9.44 -4.96
N ASN A 57 17.45 -10.01 -4.92
CA ASN A 57 17.64 -11.45 -4.76
C ASN A 57 17.09 -11.95 -3.43
N TYR A 58 17.32 -11.22 -2.34
CA TYR A 58 16.70 -11.52 -1.05
C TYR A 58 15.17 -11.58 -1.15
N LEU A 59 14.53 -10.58 -1.77
CA LEU A 59 13.07 -10.56 -1.95
C LEU A 59 12.56 -11.68 -2.88
N VAL A 60 13.33 -12.04 -3.90
CA VAL A 60 13.04 -13.18 -4.79
C VAL A 60 13.08 -14.50 -4.02
N GLU A 61 14.06 -14.69 -3.14
CA GLU A 61 14.15 -15.87 -2.26
C GLU A 61 12.93 -15.98 -1.34
N GLN A 62 12.42 -14.87 -0.82
CA GLN A 62 11.19 -14.86 0.00
C GLN A 62 9.93 -15.21 -0.82
N LEU A 63 9.88 -14.86 -2.10
CA LEU A 63 8.75 -15.15 -2.99
C LEU A 63 8.78 -16.57 -3.58
N LEU A 64 9.96 -17.16 -3.74
CA LEU A 64 10.16 -18.44 -4.44
C LEU A 64 9.28 -19.59 -3.92
N PRO A 65 9.07 -19.77 -2.60
CA PRO A 65 8.18 -20.82 -2.07
C PRO A 65 6.74 -20.72 -2.57
N HIS A 66 6.32 -19.54 -3.02
CA HIS A 66 4.96 -19.26 -3.44
C HIS A 66 4.72 -19.33 -4.95
N VAL A 67 5.76 -19.63 -5.73
CA VAL A 67 5.65 -19.77 -7.19
C VAL A 67 5.11 -21.15 -7.58
N SER A 68 5.28 -22.15 -6.72
CA SER A 68 4.90 -23.53 -7.02
C SER A 68 3.42 -23.66 -7.40
N GLY A 69 3.16 -24.29 -8.55
CA GLY A 69 1.81 -24.50 -9.08
C GLY A 69 1.17 -23.27 -9.72
N CYS A 70 1.94 -22.23 -10.07
CA CYS A 70 1.49 -21.14 -10.91
C CYS A 70 2.04 -21.31 -12.34
N ASP A 71 1.23 -20.93 -13.33
CA ASP A 71 1.58 -20.97 -14.75
C ASP A 71 2.21 -19.65 -15.23
N ALA A 72 1.95 -18.56 -14.51
CA ALA A 72 2.40 -17.22 -14.86
C ALA A 72 2.62 -16.33 -13.63
N ILE A 73 3.57 -15.39 -13.74
CA ILE A 73 3.81 -14.30 -12.79
C ILE A 73 3.28 -13.00 -13.39
N LEU A 74 2.48 -12.26 -12.63
CA LEU A 74 1.94 -10.96 -12.99
C LEU A 74 2.34 -9.95 -11.90
N PRO A 75 3.18 -8.94 -12.17
CA PRO A 75 3.35 -7.84 -11.23
C PRO A 75 2.12 -6.91 -11.24
N ILE A 76 1.72 -6.38 -10.08
CA ILE A 76 0.69 -5.33 -10.02
C ILE A 76 1.20 -4.07 -10.75
N PRO A 77 0.42 -3.50 -11.69
CA PRO A 77 0.83 -2.33 -12.44
C PRO A 77 0.73 -1.06 -11.58
N SER A 78 1.80 -0.27 -11.56
CA SER A 78 1.85 1.02 -10.83
C SER A 78 1.70 2.23 -11.75
N PHE A 79 2.21 2.13 -12.98
CA PHE A 79 2.04 2.88 -14.24
C PHE A 79 2.95 2.16 -15.25
N ASN A 80 2.62 2.04 -16.54
CA ASN A 80 3.39 1.20 -17.47
C ASN A 80 4.91 1.52 -17.38
N PRO A 81 5.77 0.57 -16.96
CA PRO A 81 7.20 0.78 -16.82
C PRO A 81 7.94 0.55 -18.14
N LEU A 82 9.25 0.79 -18.13
CA LEU A 82 10.11 0.52 -19.27
C LEU A 82 10.14 -0.98 -19.58
N HIS A 83 9.49 -1.40 -20.66
CA HIS A 83 9.62 -2.74 -21.25
C HIS A 83 9.65 -2.63 -22.78
N GLN A 84 9.84 -3.76 -23.48
CA GLN A 84 9.98 -3.77 -24.94
C GLN A 84 8.81 -3.05 -25.66
N ASP A 85 7.62 -3.02 -25.06
CA ASP A 85 6.40 -2.38 -25.61
C ASP A 85 6.10 -1.00 -24.99
N ASN A 86 6.97 -0.48 -24.09
CA ASN A 86 6.88 0.86 -23.53
C ASN A 86 8.29 1.42 -23.19
N PRO A 87 9.09 1.81 -24.20
CA PRO A 87 10.53 2.07 -24.05
C PRO A 87 10.89 3.36 -23.28
N THR A 88 9.91 4.13 -22.82
CA THR A 88 10.11 5.41 -22.11
C THR A 88 9.68 5.38 -20.63
N GLY A 89 9.21 4.23 -20.13
CA GLY A 89 8.59 4.13 -18.80
C GLY A 89 9.55 4.18 -17.61
N ASP A 90 9.03 4.46 -16.41
CA ASP A 90 9.81 4.44 -15.18
C ASP A 90 10.29 3.02 -14.80
N LEU A 91 11.45 2.92 -14.14
CA LEU A 91 11.93 1.66 -13.56
C LEU A 91 11.10 1.31 -12.33
N LYS A 92 10.32 0.23 -12.38
CA LYS A 92 9.51 -0.21 -11.23
C LYS A 92 10.05 -1.53 -10.67
N ILE A 93 10.27 -1.55 -9.35
CA ILE A 93 10.91 -2.63 -8.61
C ILE A 93 10.22 -3.98 -8.84
N MET A 94 8.88 -4.00 -8.80
CA MET A 94 8.12 -5.24 -8.96
C MET A 94 8.34 -5.92 -10.32
N TYR A 95 8.67 -5.16 -11.36
CA TYR A 95 8.95 -5.74 -12.68
C TYR A 95 10.33 -6.40 -12.69
N LYS A 96 11.33 -5.79 -12.05
CA LYS A 96 12.64 -6.43 -11.84
C LYS A 96 12.54 -7.68 -10.98
N ILE A 97 11.83 -7.60 -9.85
CA ILE A 97 11.59 -8.75 -8.99
C ILE A 97 10.88 -9.86 -9.77
N ALA A 98 9.85 -9.53 -10.57
CA ALA A 98 9.15 -10.51 -11.39
C ALA A 98 10.08 -11.16 -12.45
N THR A 99 10.95 -10.39 -13.10
CA THR A 99 11.94 -10.91 -14.04
C THR A 99 12.91 -11.86 -13.35
N CYS A 100 13.54 -11.45 -12.25
CA CYS A 100 14.48 -12.29 -11.51
C CYS A 100 13.79 -13.55 -10.93
N LEU A 101 12.55 -13.41 -10.45
CA LEU A 101 11.75 -14.54 -9.99
C LEU A 101 11.45 -15.51 -11.12
N SER A 102 11.12 -15.03 -12.32
CA SER A 102 10.92 -15.84 -13.53
C SER A 102 12.20 -16.56 -13.94
N GLU A 103 13.35 -15.88 -13.90
CA GLU A 103 14.66 -16.48 -14.24
C GLU A 103 15.03 -17.65 -13.31
N VAL A 104 14.77 -17.51 -12.01
CA VAL A 104 15.07 -18.55 -11.01
C VAL A 104 14.02 -19.67 -11.03
N SER A 105 12.73 -19.33 -11.11
CA SER A 105 11.63 -20.31 -11.02
C SER A 105 11.26 -20.99 -12.35
N LYS A 106 11.70 -20.42 -13.47
CA LYS A 106 11.32 -20.79 -14.85
C LYS A 106 9.83 -20.60 -15.18
N ILE A 107 9.07 -19.92 -14.33
CA ILE A 107 7.68 -19.52 -14.63
C ILE A 107 7.68 -18.23 -15.44
N PRO A 108 6.94 -18.13 -16.57
CA PRO A 108 6.94 -16.94 -17.39
C PRO A 108 6.30 -15.75 -16.69
N VAL A 109 6.81 -14.55 -16.97
CA VAL A 109 6.23 -13.27 -16.55
C VAL A 109 5.50 -12.61 -17.72
N TYR A 110 4.30 -12.07 -17.47
CA TYR A 110 3.56 -11.29 -18.46
C TYR A 110 3.32 -9.86 -17.99
N PHE A 111 3.94 -8.91 -18.68
CA PHE A 111 3.84 -7.48 -18.35
C PHE A 111 2.68 -6.76 -19.04
N ASN A 112 2.15 -7.34 -20.11
CA ASN A 112 1.08 -6.77 -20.94
C ASN A 112 -0.31 -7.34 -20.62
N ILE A 113 -0.45 -8.10 -19.53
CA ILE A 113 -1.74 -8.70 -19.15
C ILE A 113 -2.52 -7.79 -18.21
N LEU A 114 -1.84 -7.08 -17.30
CA LEU A 114 -2.44 -6.12 -16.39
C LEU A 114 -1.82 -4.76 -16.62
N GLU A 115 -2.67 -3.77 -16.88
CA GLU A 115 -2.23 -2.42 -17.18
C GLU A 115 -2.92 -1.43 -16.25
N LYS A 116 -2.19 -0.36 -15.94
CA LYS A 116 -2.77 0.81 -15.28
C LYS A 116 -2.91 1.91 -16.32
N THR A 117 -4.15 2.27 -16.62
CA THR A 117 -4.52 3.15 -17.73
C THR A 117 -4.49 4.63 -17.36
N SER A 118 -4.33 4.97 -16.07
CA SER A 118 -4.28 6.35 -15.60
C SER A 118 -2.98 6.72 -14.86
N PRO A 119 -2.56 7.99 -14.95
CA PRO A 119 -1.39 8.48 -14.22
C PRO A 119 -1.69 8.72 -12.73
N ASN A 120 -2.93 8.54 -12.26
CA ASN A 120 -3.33 8.83 -10.89
C ASN A 120 -2.57 7.95 -9.90
N GLN A 121 -1.80 8.54 -8.99
CA GLN A 121 -1.10 7.78 -7.96
C GLN A 121 -1.99 7.61 -6.71
N ALA A 122 -1.90 6.43 -6.08
CA ALA A 122 -2.63 6.13 -4.84
C ALA A 122 -2.34 7.14 -3.71
N LYS A 123 -1.17 7.78 -3.79
CA LYS A 123 -0.69 8.76 -2.81
C LYS A 123 -1.33 10.14 -2.97
N THR A 124 -1.87 10.48 -4.14
CA THR A 124 -2.31 11.84 -4.46
C THR A 124 -3.79 11.94 -4.83
N LEU A 125 -4.38 10.89 -5.40
CA LEU A 125 -5.78 10.85 -5.82
C LEU A 125 -6.42 9.48 -5.51
N GLN A 126 -7.74 9.46 -5.38
CA GLN A 126 -8.48 8.19 -5.33
C GLN A 126 -8.31 7.43 -6.64
N ILE A 127 -7.72 6.25 -6.53
CA ILE A 127 -7.69 5.27 -7.61
C ILE A 127 -9.07 4.62 -7.72
N ASN A 128 -9.54 4.48 -8.95
CA ASN A 128 -10.82 3.90 -9.33
C ASN A 128 -10.64 2.59 -10.12
N ALA A 129 -11.69 1.78 -10.21
CA ALA A 129 -11.64 0.52 -10.96
C ALA A 129 -11.26 0.70 -12.44
N ASN A 130 -11.72 1.79 -13.07
CA ASN A 130 -11.43 2.10 -14.48
C ASN A 130 -9.97 2.52 -14.75
N ASP A 131 -9.17 2.72 -13.68
CA ASP A 131 -7.74 2.99 -13.80
C ASP A 131 -6.94 1.71 -14.13
N TYR A 132 -7.60 0.54 -14.16
CA TYR A 132 -6.99 -0.74 -14.48
C TYR A 132 -7.74 -1.47 -15.59
N SER A 133 -6.98 -2.10 -16.47
CA SER A 133 -7.47 -2.98 -17.51
C SER A 133 -6.69 -4.28 -17.51
N ALA A 134 -7.27 -5.30 -18.13
CA ALA A 134 -6.58 -6.56 -18.35
C ALA A 134 -6.81 -7.08 -19.77
N ASN A 135 -5.86 -7.87 -20.25
CA ASN A 135 -5.96 -8.61 -21.50
C ASN A 135 -6.28 -10.09 -21.25
N ILE A 136 -6.66 -10.79 -22.32
CA ILE A 136 -6.90 -12.23 -22.27
C ILE A 136 -5.55 -12.95 -22.10
N LEU A 137 -5.50 -13.86 -21.12
CA LEU A 137 -4.35 -14.70 -20.86
C LEU A 137 -4.16 -15.76 -21.96
N PRO A 138 -2.93 -16.21 -22.23
CA PRO A 138 -2.71 -17.36 -23.10
C PRO A 138 -3.50 -18.59 -22.61
N ASN A 139 -4.04 -19.38 -23.53
CA ASN A 139 -4.92 -20.53 -23.21
C ASN A 139 -4.32 -21.57 -22.25
N HIS A 140 -2.99 -21.63 -22.13
CA HIS A 140 -2.31 -22.57 -21.21
C HIS A 140 -2.18 -22.03 -19.78
N VAL A 141 -2.46 -20.75 -19.54
CA VAL A 141 -2.35 -20.10 -18.24
C VAL A 141 -3.70 -20.17 -17.53
N ASN A 142 -3.77 -20.95 -16.45
CA ASN A 142 -4.96 -21.11 -15.62
C ASN A 142 -4.73 -20.66 -14.18
N ARG A 143 -3.47 -20.53 -13.75
CA ARG A 143 -3.09 -20.19 -12.39
C ARG A 143 -2.04 -19.07 -12.41
N VAL A 144 -2.36 -17.93 -11.84
CA VAL A 144 -1.46 -16.76 -11.85
C VAL A 144 -0.99 -16.42 -10.44
N LEU A 145 0.29 -16.06 -10.31
CA LEU A 145 0.85 -15.41 -9.15
C LEU A 145 0.87 -13.90 -9.39
N LEU A 146 0.01 -13.17 -8.68
CA LEU A 146 -0.06 -11.72 -8.70
C LEU A 146 0.79 -11.15 -7.56
N ILE A 147 1.84 -10.38 -7.86
CA ILE A 147 2.77 -9.84 -6.85
C ILE A 147 2.71 -8.32 -6.70
N ASP A 148 2.81 -7.82 -5.47
CA ASP A 148 2.78 -6.39 -5.13
C ASP A 148 3.87 -6.00 -4.10
N ASP A 149 4.31 -4.74 -4.07
CA ASP A 149 5.34 -4.29 -3.13
C ASP A 149 4.75 -4.01 -1.73
N LEU A 150 3.63 -3.29 -1.68
CA LEU A 150 3.04 -2.79 -0.44
C LEU A 150 1.51 -2.83 -0.47
N PHE A 151 0.94 -3.74 0.31
CA PHE A 151 -0.49 -3.84 0.53
C PHE A 151 -0.98 -2.82 1.57
N GLY A 152 -1.82 -1.88 1.13
CA GLY A 152 -2.56 -0.96 2.00
C GLY A 152 -3.94 -1.50 2.39
N LYS A 153 -4.99 -0.92 1.77
CA LYS A 153 -6.41 -1.27 2.02
C LYS A 153 -6.97 -2.35 1.08
N GLY A 154 -6.21 -2.74 0.06
CA GLY A 154 -6.63 -3.74 -0.93
C GLY A 154 -7.31 -3.20 -2.18
N ASN A 155 -7.52 -1.88 -2.32
CA ASN A 155 -8.17 -1.31 -3.52
C ASN A 155 -7.45 -1.70 -4.82
N THR A 156 -6.12 -1.53 -4.88
CA THR A 156 -5.32 -1.89 -6.05
C THR A 156 -5.46 -3.37 -6.41
N ALA A 157 -5.28 -4.25 -5.42
CA ALA A 157 -5.42 -5.70 -5.60
C ALA A 157 -6.83 -6.04 -6.12
N ASN A 158 -7.87 -5.51 -5.47
CA ASN A 158 -9.26 -5.75 -5.86
C ASN A 158 -9.54 -5.31 -7.30
N TYR A 159 -9.08 -4.12 -7.70
CA TYR A 159 -9.29 -3.63 -9.06
C TYR A 159 -8.53 -4.46 -10.11
N CYS A 160 -7.28 -4.81 -9.84
CA CYS A 160 -6.49 -5.63 -10.77
C CYS A 160 -7.09 -7.03 -10.93
N ILE A 161 -7.46 -7.68 -9.83
CA ILE A 161 -8.01 -9.05 -9.86
C ILE A 161 -9.38 -9.07 -10.56
N ASN A 162 -10.23 -8.08 -10.28
CA ASN A 162 -11.51 -7.95 -10.97
C ASN A 162 -11.32 -7.72 -12.47
N ALA A 163 -10.42 -6.80 -12.87
CA ALA A 163 -10.12 -6.58 -14.28
C ALA A 163 -9.63 -7.87 -14.95
N LEU A 164 -8.74 -8.62 -14.30
CA LEU A 164 -8.22 -9.88 -14.81
C LEU A 164 -9.31 -10.94 -14.99
N LYS A 165 -10.15 -11.15 -13.96
CA LYS A 165 -11.21 -12.16 -13.98
C LYS A 165 -12.36 -11.81 -14.94
N ASN A 166 -12.59 -10.54 -15.25
CA ASN A 166 -13.59 -10.14 -16.26
C ASN A 166 -13.27 -10.71 -17.65
N TYR A 167 -11.99 -10.79 -18.02
CA TYR A 167 -11.55 -11.37 -19.30
C TYR A 167 -11.17 -12.85 -19.19
N ASN A 168 -10.88 -13.32 -17.97
CA ASN A 168 -10.36 -14.65 -17.71
C ASN A 168 -11.13 -15.29 -16.53
N PRO A 169 -12.42 -15.65 -16.68
CA PRO A 169 -13.31 -15.92 -15.55
C PRO A 169 -12.96 -17.14 -14.69
N ASN A 170 -12.22 -18.11 -15.24
CA ASN A 170 -11.92 -19.37 -14.55
C ASN A 170 -10.50 -19.47 -14.01
N ILE A 171 -9.73 -18.36 -14.02
CA ILE A 171 -8.36 -18.40 -13.52
C ILE A 171 -8.32 -18.48 -12.00
N PHE A 172 -7.34 -19.21 -11.51
CA PHE A 172 -6.93 -19.19 -10.12
C PHE A 172 -5.94 -18.03 -9.91
N VAL A 173 -6.20 -17.18 -8.93
CA VAL A 173 -5.34 -16.06 -8.56
C VAL A 173 -4.77 -16.27 -7.17
N ARG A 174 -3.44 -16.41 -7.10
CA ARG A 174 -2.67 -16.27 -5.86
C ARG A 174 -2.14 -14.85 -5.78
N PHE A 175 -2.60 -14.08 -4.82
CA PHE A 175 -2.14 -12.72 -4.56
C PHE A 175 -1.13 -12.70 -3.41
N ILE A 176 0.05 -12.15 -3.67
CA ILE A 176 1.10 -11.98 -2.67
C ILE A 176 1.63 -10.56 -2.69
N SER A 177 1.55 -9.89 -1.54
CA SER A 177 2.32 -8.67 -1.34
C SER A 177 3.57 -8.97 -0.54
N LEU A 178 4.70 -8.35 -0.90
CA LEU A 178 5.91 -8.42 -0.10
C LEU A 178 5.65 -7.89 1.31
N THR A 179 4.95 -6.77 1.42
CA THR A 179 4.70 -6.12 2.71
C THR A 179 3.26 -5.67 2.88
N LYS A 180 2.73 -5.72 4.11
CA LYS A 180 1.47 -5.09 4.48
C LYS A 180 1.74 -3.85 5.32
N ASN A 181 1.05 -2.76 5.01
CA ASN A 181 1.03 -1.61 5.90
C ASN A 181 0.14 -1.91 7.13
N LYS A 182 0.75 -2.00 8.32
CA LYS A 182 0.05 -2.21 9.62
C LYS A 182 -0.99 -1.12 9.90
N PHE A 183 -0.73 0.09 9.42
CA PHE A 183 -1.52 1.28 9.66
C PHE A 183 -2.51 1.60 8.54
N GLY A 184 -2.71 0.67 7.58
CA GLY A 184 -3.69 0.82 6.51
C GLY A 184 -3.38 1.93 5.48
N GLY A 185 -2.25 2.63 5.63
CA GLY A 185 -1.79 3.73 4.78
C GLY A 185 -0.46 4.33 5.26
N ILE A 186 0.21 5.09 4.40
CA ILE A 186 1.38 5.89 4.79
C ILE A 186 0.92 6.92 5.83
N HIS A 187 1.73 7.19 6.86
CA HIS A 187 1.46 8.26 7.81
C HIS A 187 1.32 9.56 7.03
N ASN A 188 0.09 10.04 6.91
CA ASN A 188 -0.18 11.23 6.14
C ASN A 188 -0.16 12.42 7.08
N LYS A 189 0.52 13.46 6.65
CA LYS A 189 0.46 14.76 7.30
C LYS A 189 -0.90 15.36 6.98
N ILE A 190 -1.79 15.43 7.97
CA ILE A 190 -3.18 15.88 7.84
C ILE A 190 -3.38 17.12 8.69
N ILE A 191 -3.97 18.14 8.07
CA ILE A 191 -4.41 19.35 8.77
C ILE A 191 -5.78 19.09 9.39
N CYS A 192 -5.84 19.17 10.71
CA CYS A 192 -7.03 19.03 11.51
C CYS A 192 -7.46 20.39 12.09
N SER A 193 -8.75 20.68 12.11
CA SER A 193 -9.35 21.87 12.69
C SER A 193 -10.04 21.55 14.02
N LEU A 194 -9.82 22.42 15.00
CA LEU A 194 -10.62 22.45 16.23
C LEU A 194 -11.92 23.21 15.97
N LEU A 195 -13.06 22.55 16.18
CA LEU A 195 -14.39 23.17 16.08
C LEU A 195 -15.07 23.24 17.45
N SER A 196 -16.24 23.86 17.50
CA SER A 196 -16.99 24.05 18.76
C SER A 196 -17.46 22.74 19.42
N ASP A 197 -17.56 21.64 18.67
CA ASP A 197 -17.87 20.31 19.20
C ASP A 197 -16.64 19.54 19.71
N GLY A 198 -15.45 20.16 19.65
CA GLY A 198 -14.18 19.69 20.21
C GLY A 198 -14.04 19.90 21.72
N GLU A 199 -15.14 19.88 22.46
CA GLU A 199 -15.11 19.99 23.93
C GLU A 199 -14.31 18.84 24.55
N PRO A 200 -13.36 19.11 25.47
CA PRO A 200 -12.66 18.07 26.23
C PRO A 200 -13.66 17.19 26.98
N LYS A 201 -13.60 15.89 26.74
CA LYS A 201 -14.53 14.91 27.33
C LYS A 201 -13.78 13.76 27.97
N MET A 202 -14.29 13.32 29.13
CA MET A 202 -13.80 12.10 29.76
C MET A 202 -14.39 10.87 29.09
N ALA A 203 -13.52 10.03 28.52
CA ALA A 203 -13.95 8.75 27.95
C ALA A 203 -14.01 7.63 29.01
N LYS A 204 -14.55 6.48 28.62
CA LYS A 204 -14.73 5.29 29.50
C LYS A 204 -13.42 4.77 30.11
N ASN A 205 -12.30 5.00 29.44
CA ASN A 205 -10.96 4.62 29.93
C ASN A 205 -10.37 5.62 30.93
N LYS A 206 -11.17 6.59 31.40
CA LYS A 206 -10.75 7.68 32.30
C LYS A 206 -9.62 8.54 31.73
N LYS A 207 -9.49 8.61 30.41
CA LYS A 207 -8.64 9.59 29.73
C LYS A 207 -9.49 10.68 29.10
N GLU A 208 -9.03 11.93 29.21
CA GLU A 208 -9.65 13.04 28.50
C GLU A 208 -9.30 12.98 27.00
N CYS A 209 -10.24 13.37 26.15
CA CYS A 209 -10.03 13.49 24.72
C CYS A 209 -10.76 14.69 24.11
N ILE A 210 -10.23 15.18 23.00
CA ILE A 210 -10.78 16.30 22.22
C ILE A 210 -11.01 15.82 20.79
N LYS A 211 -12.17 16.17 20.23
CA LYS A 211 -12.52 15.89 18.84
C LYS A 211 -11.92 16.94 17.91
N LEU A 212 -11.29 16.47 16.83
CA LEU A 212 -10.78 17.31 15.74
C LEU A 212 -11.38 16.84 14.41
N HIS A 213 -11.53 17.78 13.47
CA HIS A 213 -12.10 17.53 12.14
C HIS A 213 -11.07 17.73 11.06
N PHE A 214 -11.15 16.96 9.98
CA PHE A 214 -10.32 17.15 8.80
C PHE A 214 -11.07 16.77 7.54
N LYS A 215 -10.60 17.27 6.40
CA LYS A 215 -11.15 16.92 5.08
C LYS A 215 -10.32 15.80 4.46
N LEU A 216 -10.99 14.75 4.03
CA LEU A 216 -10.42 13.71 3.18
C LEU A 216 -11.33 13.49 1.97
N ASN A 217 -10.85 13.83 0.78
CA ASN A 217 -11.63 13.77 -0.47
C ASN A 217 -12.97 14.51 -0.36
N ALA A 218 -12.92 15.77 0.10
CA ALA A 218 -14.07 16.63 0.39
C ALA A 218 -15.03 16.15 1.51
N ASN A 219 -14.87 14.93 2.01
CA ASN A 219 -15.66 14.40 3.12
C ASN A 219 -15.09 14.86 4.45
N ASP A 220 -15.98 15.24 5.36
CA ASP A 220 -15.61 15.50 6.75
C ASP A 220 -15.31 14.18 7.47
N LYS A 221 -14.15 14.15 8.12
CA LYS A 221 -13.67 13.06 8.94
C LYS A 221 -13.29 13.61 10.31
N VAL A 222 -13.21 12.71 11.28
CA VAL A 222 -12.95 13.07 12.67
C VAL A 222 -11.85 12.21 13.25
N VAL A 223 -11.06 12.80 14.13
CA VAL A 223 -10.07 12.11 14.95
C VAL A 223 -10.16 12.62 16.39
N TRP A 224 -9.73 11.80 17.33
CA TRP A 224 -9.69 12.14 18.75
C TRP A 224 -8.23 12.25 19.20
N ILE A 225 -7.84 13.42 19.70
CA ILE A 225 -6.58 13.61 20.41
C ILE A 225 -6.81 13.32 21.90
N TRP A 226 -5.92 12.55 22.51
CA TRP A 226 -6.04 12.05 23.88
C TRP A 226 -5.06 12.76 24.80
N GLU A 227 -5.37 12.85 26.09
CA GLU A 227 -4.56 13.59 27.09
C GLU A 227 -3.09 13.18 27.18
N GLY A 228 -2.75 11.95 26.74
CA GLY A 228 -1.38 11.45 26.71
C GLY A 228 -0.59 11.83 25.46
N ASN A 229 -1.21 12.49 24.48
CA ASN A 229 -0.53 12.92 23.25
C ASN A 229 0.29 14.21 23.52
N SER A 230 1.47 14.30 22.93
CA SER A 230 2.41 15.43 23.12
C SER A 230 1.80 16.80 22.78
N HIS A 231 0.89 16.87 21.80
CA HIS A 231 0.21 18.09 21.36
C HIS A 231 -1.12 18.36 22.09
N TYR A 232 -1.53 17.49 23.02
CA TYR A 232 -2.84 17.59 23.66
C TYR A 232 -3.07 18.93 24.36
N GLN A 233 -2.10 19.39 25.14
CA GLN A 233 -2.23 20.64 25.91
C GLN A 233 -2.35 21.86 24.99
N GLU A 234 -1.69 21.83 23.84
CA GLU A 234 -1.79 22.88 22.83
C GLU A 234 -3.22 22.99 22.29
N VAL A 235 -3.81 21.85 21.93
CA VAL A 235 -5.20 21.78 21.45
C VAL A 235 -6.19 22.17 22.55
N LYS A 236 -5.98 21.70 23.78
CA LYS A 236 -6.83 22.04 24.93
C LYS A 236 -6.81 23.54 25.23
N ASN A 237 -5.64 24.17 25.19
CA ASN A 237 -5.50 25.61 25.37
C ASN A 237 -6.24 26.40 24.29
N ALA A 238 -6.15 25.96 23.03
CA ALA A 238 -6.92 26.57 21.94
C ALA A 238 -8.44 26.49 22.18
N TYR A 239 -8.93 25.36 22.72
CA TYR A 239 -10.35 25.24 23.10
C TYR A 239 -10.72 26.21 24.23
N ILE A 240 -9.91 26.27 25.30
CA ILE A 240 -10.13 27.17 26.45
C ILE A 240 -10.18 28.64 25.99
N ASN A 241 -9.29 29.01 25.06
CA ASN A 241 -9.23 30.35 24.46
C ASN A 241 -10.30 30.61 23.39
N ARG A 242 -11.16 29.63 23.09
CA ARG A 242 -12.19 29.70 22.05
C ARG A 242 -11.64 29.98 20.64
N GLU A 243 -10.45 29.47 20.34
CA GLU A 243 -9.77 29.58 19.04
C GLU A 243 -10.36 28.57 18.03
N PHE A 244 -11.68 28.58 17.87
CA PHE A 244 -12.37 27.69 16.93
C PHE A 244 -11.99 28.03 15.49
N GLY A 245 -11.73 27.00 14.69
CA GLY A 245 -11.16 27.11 13.35
C GLY A 245 -9.63 27.03 13.32
N LYS A 246 -8.94 27.09 14.48
CA LYS A 246 -7.50 26.85 14.54
C LYS A 246 -7.17 25.45 14.02
N THR A 247 -6.11 25.40 13.23
CA THR A 247 -5.62 24.19 12.59
C THR A 247 -4.36 23.67 13.26
N PHE A 248 -4.24 22.36 13.29
CA PHE A 248 -3.12 21.60 13.81
C PHE A 248 -2.72 20.57 12.78
N GLU A 249 -1.44 20.31 12.67
CA GLU A 249 -0.92 19.37 11.69
C GLU A 249 -0.44 18.11 12.40
N PHE A 250 -0.97 16.96 11.98
CA PHE A 250 -0.67 15.67 12.60
C PHE A 250 -0.25 14.66 11.56
N TYR A 251 0.67 13.77 11.94
CA TYR A 251 0.81 12.50 11.24
C TYR A 251 -0.32 11.58 11.70
N MET A 252 -1.06 11.03 10.75
CA MET A 252 -2.26 10.25 11.03
C MET A 252 -2.40 9.07 10.09
N TYR A 253 -3.09 8.04 10.59
CA TYR A 253 -3.46 6.86 9.81
C TYR A 253 -4.84 6.35 10.19
N GLU A 254 -5.44 5.57 9.28
CA GLU A 254 -6.74 4.95 9.50
C GLU A 254 -6.56 3.50 9.93
N LYS A 255 -7.05 3.17 11.13
CA LYS A 255 -7.05 1.80 11.64
C LYS A 255 -7.94 0.90 10.80
N SER A 256 -7.70 -0.42 10.93
CA SER A 256 -8.51 -1.46 10.29
C SER A 256 -10.01 -1.40 10.65
N ASN A 257 -10.36 -0.81 11.79
CA ASN A 257 -11.75 -0.60 12.21
C ASN A 257 -12.37 0.71 11.70
N GLY A 258 -11.69 1.44 10.80
CA GLY A 258 -12.16 2.68 10.17
C GLY A 258 -11.99 3.95 11.02
N TYR A 259 -11.43 3.85 12.22
CA TYR A 259 -11.14 5.01 13.06
C TYR A 259 -9.75 5.58 12.75
N TRP A 260 -9.64 6.90 12.79
CA TRP A 260 -8.36 7.59 12.63
C TRP A 260 -7.59 7.65 13.94
N GLN A 261 -6.28 7.54 13.86
CA GLN A 261 -5.34 7.74 14.97
C GLN A 261 -4.31 8.79 14.61
N ILE A 262 -4.03 9.67 15.57
CA ILE A 262 -2.87 10.56 15.57
C ILE A 262 -1.67 9.74 16.01
N ASP A 263 -0.61 9.81 15.23
CA ASP A 263 0.68 9.26 15.55
C ASP A 263 1.50 10.30 16.33
N ASP A 264 2.00 9.89 17.48
CA ASP A 264 2.82 10.71 18.36
C ASP A 264 4.26 10.24 18.12
N ALA A 265 4.80 10.63 16.96
CA ALA A 265 6.15 10.29 16.55
C ALA A 265 7.20 11.04 17.39
#